data_AF-A0A4Q5RZQ7-F1
#
_entry.id   AF-A0A4Q5RZQ7-F1
#
_cell.length_a   1.000
_cell.length_b   1.000
_cell.length_c   1.000
_cell.angle_alpha   90.00
_cell.angle_beta   90.00
_cell.angle_gamma   90.00
#
_symmetry.space_group_name_H-M   'P 1'
#
loop_
_entity.id
_entity.type
_entity.pdbx_description
1 polymer ?
#
loop_
_entity_poly.entity_id
_entity_poly.type
_entity_poly.pdbx_seq_one_letter_code
_entity_poly.pdbx_strand_id
1 'polypeptide(L)'
;MSFQKVLMGTLAGFAAGVAVGMLTAPDKGTETRQRLAGSADELKRRFRRFQTTGMHELDELKNIFQNEVQGVQEDVRARVLSLIDAAKNGASNIKNQISAN
;
A
#
# COMPACT_ATOMS: atom_id res chain seq x y z
N MET A 1 14.57 6.75 -13.88
CA MET A 1 13.26 6.44 -14.52
C MET A 1 12.13 6.94 -13.61
N SER A 2 11.08 7.53 -14.17
CA SER A 2 10.03 8.20 -13.39
C SER A 2 9.15 7.21 -12.61
N PHE A 3 9.09 7.38 -11.28
CA PHE A 3 8.20 6.70 -10.32
C PHE A 3 6.76 6.53 -10.83
N GLN A 4 6.28 7.50 -11.60
CA GLN A 4 4.96 7.49 -12.22
C GLN A 4 4.70 6.26 -13.10
N LYS A 5 5.72 5.80 -13.86
CA LYS A 5 5.58 4.59 -14.70
C LYS A 5 5.48 3.32 -13.87
N VAL A 6 6.23 3.24 -12.76
CA VAL A 6 6.15 2.10 -11.83
C VAL A 6 4.79 2.10 -11.14
N LEU A 7 4.34 3.23 -10.61
CA LEU A 7 3.05 3.35 -9.95
C LEU A 7 1.88 3.00 -10.89
N MET A 8 1.90 3.49 -12.13
CA MET A 8 0.88 3.10 -13.12
C MET A 8 0.93 1.62 -13.47
N GLY A 9 2.13 1.03 -13.60
CA GLY A 9 2.28 -0.41 -13.83
C GLY A 9 1.72 -1.24 -12.68
N THR A 10 1.99 -0.84 -11.43
CA THR A 10 1.47 -1.53 -10.24
C THR A 10 -0.04 -1.40 -10.11
N LEU A 11 -0.60 -0.20 -10.35
CA LEU A 11 -2.06 0.02 -10.32
C LEU A 11 -2.78 -0.76 -11.42
N ALA A 12 -2.23 -0.75 -12.63
CA ALA A 12 -2.78 -1.53 -13.74
C ALA A 12 -2.71 -3.04 -13.45
N GLY A 13 -1.59 -3.52 -12.89
CA GLY A 13 -1.42 -4.91 -12.50
C GLY A 13 -2.37 -5.33 -11.37
N PHE A 14 -2.57 -4.47 -10.35
CA PHE A 14 -3.52 -4.73 -9.28
C PHE A 14 -4.96 -4.78 -9.80
N ALA A 15 -5.38 -3.80 -10.61
CA ALA A 15 -6.71 -3.76 -11.19
C ALA A 15 -6.97 -4.98 -12.08
N ALA A 16 -6.00 -5.34 -12.94
CA ALA A 16 -6.08 -6.54 -13.76
C ALA A 16 -6.14 -7.81 -12.90
N GLY A 17 -5.34 -7.91 -11.84
CA GLY A 17 -5.35 -9.06 -10.93
C GLY A 17 -6.67 -9.21 -10.18
N VAL A 18 -7.23 -8.13 -9.67
CA VAL A 18 -8.57 -8.12 -9.03
C VAL A 18 -9.64 -8.49 -10.04
N ALA A 19 -9.61 -7.94 -11.25
CA ALA A 19 -10.56 -8.28 -12.29
C ALA A 19 -10.51 -9.78 -12.64
N VAL A 20 -9.31 -10.33 -12.84
CA VAL A 20 -9.10 -11.76 -13.12
C VAL A 20 -9.58 -12.62 -11.95
N GLY A 21 -9.24 -12.25 -10.71
CA GLY A 21 -9.68 -12.97 -9.51
C GLY A 21 -11.19 -12.96 -9.34
N MET A 22 -11.82 -11.80 -9.55
CA MET A 22 -13.27 -11.62 -9.46
C MET A 22 -14.02 -12.37 -10.58
N LEU A 23 -13.46 -12.42 -11.80
CA LEU A 23 -14.03 -13.20 -12.91
C LEU A 23 -13.88 -14.71 -12.70
N THR A 24 -12.79 -15.15 -12.06
CA THR A 24 -12.53 -16.57 -11.80
C THR A 24 -13.38 -17.10 -10.65
N ALA A 25 -13.63 -16.30 -9.61
CA ALA A 25 -14.44 -16.66 -8.46
C ALA A 25 -15.43 -15.53 -8.11
N PRO A 26 -16.60 -15.47 -8.79
CA PRO A 26 -17.59 -14.44 -8.52
C PRO A 26 -18.40 -14.76 -7.26
N ASP A 27 -18.37 -13.84 -6.30
CA ASP A 27 -19.33 -13.82 -5.20
C ASP A 27 -20.72 -13.38 -5.69
N LYS A 28 -21.77 -13.72 -4.93
CA LYS A 28 -23.13 -13.24 -5.22
C LYS A 28 -23.19 -11.72 -5.07
N GLY A 29 -23.79 -11.03 -6.05
CA GLY A 29 -23.82 -9.56 -6.04
C GLY A 29 -24.54 -8.91 -4.85
N THR A 30 -25.47 -9.61 -4.20
CA THR A 30 -26.07 -9.17 -2.92
C THR A 30 -25.06 -9.21 -1.79
N GLU A 31 -24.24 -10.26 -1.71
CA GLU A 31 -23.16 -10.38 -0.73
C GLU A 31 -22.05 -9.36 -0.99
N THR A 32 -21.66 -9.10 -2.25
CA THR A 32 -20.63 -8.10 -2.57
C THR A 32 -21.01 -6.70 -2.07
N ARG A 33 -22.27 -6.29 -2.24
CA ARG A 33 -22.76 -4.99 -1.74
C ARG A 33 -22.75 -4.93 -0.22
N GLN A 34 -23.21 -6.00 0.44
CA GLN A 34 -23.26 -6.08 1.89
C GLN A 34 -21.85 -6.08 2.49
N ARG A 35 -20.93 -6.85 1.90
CA ARG A 35 -19.50 -6.87 2.25
C ARG A 35 -18.87 -5.51 2.04
N LEU A 36 -19.15 -4.80 0.96
CA LEU A 36 -18.58 -3.47 0.70
C LEU A 36 -19.07 -2.43 1.73
N ALA A 37 -20.36 -2.46 2.09
CA ALA A 37 -20.92 -1.58 3.11
C ALA A 37 -20.27 -1.80 4.48
N GLY A 38 -20.09 -3.05 4.91
CA GLY A 38 -19.38 -3.36 6.16
C GLY A 38 -17.86 -3.09 6.08
N SER A 39 -17.24 -3.39 4.93
CA SER A 39 -15.80 -3.25 4.74
C SER A 39 -15.36 -1.78 4.76
N ALA A 40 -16.18 -0.83 4.31
CA ALA A 40 -15.79 0.58 4.28
C ALA A 40 -15.47 1.13 5.69
N ASP A 41 -16.34 0.85 6.66
CA ASP A 41 -16.13 1.28 8.05
C ASP A 41 -15.00 0.52 8.72
N GLU A 42 -14.88 -0.78 8.43
CA GLU A 42 -13.80 -1.60 8.96
C GLU A 42 -12.43 -1.19 8.38
N LEU A 43 -12.38 -0.88 7.09
CA LEU A 43 -11.20 -0.38 6.39
C LEU A 43 -10.77 0.97 6.98
N LYS A 44 -11.71 1.87 7.27
CA LYS A 44 -11.41 3.15 7.92
C LYS A 44 -10.78 2.96 9.31
N ARG A 45 -11.26 1.98 10.08
CA ARG A 45 -10.68 1.64 11.40
C ARG A 45 -9.32 0.97 11.27
N ARG A 46 -9.16 0.02 10.34
CA ARG A 46 -7.90 -0.69 10.06
C ARG A 46 -6.84 0.26 9.51
N PHE A 47 -7.21 1.15 8.60
CA PHE A 47 -6.32 2.17 8.04
C PHE A 47 -5.77 3.09 9.13
N ARG A 48 -6.61 3.53 10.07
CA ARG A 48 -6.15 4.32 11.22
C ARG A 48 -5.14 3.57 12.08
N ARG A 49 -5.36 2.28 12.37
CA ARG A 49 -4.39 1.47 13.14
C ARG A 49 -3.10 1.22 12.36
N PHE A 50 -3.23 0.89 11.09
CA PHE A 50 -2.11 0.65 10.19
C PHE A 50 -1.26 1.91 10.02
N GLN A 51 -1.87 3.08 9.99
CA GLN A 51 -1.13 4.34 9.95
C GLN A 51 -0.28 4.57 11.21
N THR A 52 -0.72 4.08 12.37
CA THR A 52 0.08 4.20 13.61
C THR A 52 1.20 3.16 13.68
N THR A 53 0.90 1.90 13.34
CA THR A 53 1.85 0.78 13.47
C THR A 53 2.76 0.64 12.25
N GLY A 54 2.20 0.77 11.05
CA GLY A 54 2.89 0.60 9.78
C GLY A 54 3.98 1.65 9.55
N MET A 55 3.91 2.83 10.17
CA MET A 55 5.01 3.79 10.08
C MET A 55 6.30 3.29 10.74
N HIS A 56 6.20 2.51 11.82
CA HIS A 56 7.36 1.90 12.47
C HIS A 56 7.91 0.74 11.63
N GLU A 57 7.03 -0.10 11.09
CA GLU A 57 7.42 -1.23 10.24
C GLU A 57 8.07 -0.77 8.92
N LEU A 58 7.62 0.35 8.35
CA LEU A 58 8.24 0.93 7.15
C LEU A 58 9.69 1.37 7.39
N ASP A 59 9.99 1.90 8.58
CA ASP A 59 11.36 2.27 8.96
C ASP A 59 12.26 1.06 9.14
N GLU A 60 11.74 -0.01 9.74
CA GLU A 60 12.45 -1.27 9.87
C GLU A 60 12.70 -1.92 8.49
N LEU A 61 11.68 -1.92 7.63
CA LEU A 61 11.77 -2.44 6.27
C LEU A 61 12.80 -1.66 5.43
N LYS A 62 12.84 -0.32 5.58
CA LYS A 62 13.87 0.52 4.95
C LYS A 62 15.27 0.07 5.36
N ASN A 63 15.50 -0.14 6.66
CA ASN A 63 16.79 -0.55 7.20
C ASN A 63 17.21 -1.94 6.70
N ILE A 64 16.29 -2.92 6.70
CA ILE A 64 16.57 -4.26 6.19
C ILE A 64 16.91 -4.22 4.70
N PHE A 65 16.13 -3.49 3.89
CA PHE A 65 16.43 -3.32 2.46
C PHE A 65 17.75 -2.57 2.21
N GLN A 66 18.13 -1.64 3.09
CA GLN A 66 19.39 -0.88 3.03
C GLN A 66 20.62 -1.63 3.55
N ASN A 67 20.46 -2.68 4.35
CA ASN A 67 21.60 -3.35 4.99
C ASN A 67 21.74 -4.82 4.59
N GLU A 68 20.63 -5.53 4.43
CA GLU A 68 20.61 -7.00 4.32
C GLU A 68 20.57 -7.50 2.87
N VAL A 69 20.02 -6.70 1.95
CA VAL A 69 19.74 -7.14 0.58
C VAL A 69 20.98 -7.00 -0.30
N GLN A 70 21.91 -7.94 -0.15
CA GLN A 70 23.07 -8.10 -1.02
C GLN A 70 22.69 -9.04 -2.19
N GLY A 71 22.20 -8.47 -3.29
CA GLY A 71 21.84 -9.27 -4.48
C GLY A 71 20.73 -8.68 -5.35
N VAL A 72 20.03 -7.68 -4.86
CA VAL A 72 19.05 -6.93 -5.66
C VAL A 72 19.76 -5.80 -6.41
N GLN A 73 19.46 -5.64 -7.69
CA GLN A 73 19.99 -4.54 -8.51
C GLN A 73 19.77 -3.19 -7.82
N GLU A 74 20.78 -2.32 -7.86
CA GLU A 74 20.74 -0.98 -7.27
C GLU A 74 19.52 -0.17 -7.72
N ASP A 75 19.12 -0.33 -8.98
CA ASP A 75 17.94 0.32 -9.57
C ASP A 75 16.62 -0.10 -8.92
N VAL A 76 16.49 -1.38 -8.57
CA VAL A 76 15.31 -1.93 -7.89
C VAL A 76 15.32 -1.49 -6.44
N ARG A 77 16.50 -1.56 -5.80
CA ARG A 77 16.70 -1.10 -4.44
C ARG A 77 16.31 0.37 -4.27
N ALA A 78 16.81 1.25 -5.14
CA ALA A 78 16.51 2.68 -5.10
C ALA A 78 15.02 2.97 -5.31
N ARG A 79 14.33 2.20 -6.16
CA ARG A 79 12.88 2.32 -6.36
C ARG A 79 12.09 1.87 -5.14
N VAL A 80 12.48 0.77 -4.50
CA VAL A 80 11.82 0.29 -3.28
C VAL A 80 12.03 1.27 -2.13
N LEU A 81 13.25 1.80 -1.95
CA LEU A 81 13.54 2.78 -0.92
C LEU A 81 12.77 4.08 -1.12
N SER A 82 12.69 4.59 -2.35
CA SER A 82 11.90 5.80 -2.66
C SER A 82 10.39 5.58 -2.49
N LEU A 83 9.88 4.37 -2.73
CA LEU A 83 8.50 4.00 -2.43
C LEU A 83 8.23 3.98 -0.92
N ILE A 84 9.13 3.39 -0.14
CA ILE A 84 9.02 3.35 1.33
C ILE A 84 9.06 4.77 1.91
N ASP A 85 9.97 5.62 1.42
CA ASP A 85 10.06 7.02 1.86
C ASP A 85 8.82 7.84 1.46
N ALA A 86 8.31 7.68 0.25
CA ALA A 86 7.08 8.34 -0.17
C ALA A 86 5.87 7.89 0.68
N ALA A 87 5.78 6.60 1.00
CA ALA A 87 4.73 6.06 1.87
C ALA A 87 4.83 6.61 3.29
N LYS A 88 6.04 6.65 3.87
CA LYS A 88 6.30 7.23 5.19
C LYS A 88 5.90 8.72 5.23
N ASN A 89 6.32 9.49 4.24
CA ASN A 89 6.01 10.93 4.17
C ASN A 89 4.50 11.19 4.01
N GLY A 90 3.81 10.40 3.18
CA GLY A 90 2.36 10.46 3.04
C GLY A 90 1.63 10.12 4.35
N ALA A 91 2.06 9.07 5.05
CA ALA A 91 1.48 8.68 6.33
C ALA A 91 1.72 9.74 7.43
N SER A 92 2.91 10.33 7.52
CA SER A 92 3.22 11.42 8.44
C SER A 92 2.35 12.66 8.17
N ASN A 93 2.17 13.04 6.91
CA ASN A 93 1.36 14.20 6.54
C ASN A 93 -0.12 13.99 6.89
N ILE A 94 -0.65 12.78 6.71
CA ILE A 94 -2.03 12.46 7.09
C ILE A 94 -2.16 12.41 8.62
N LYS A 95 -1.17 11.85 9.34
CA LYS A 95 -1.13 11.89 10.82
C LYS A 95 -1.18 13.32 11.35
N ASN A 96 -0.36 14.22 10.78
CA ASN A 96 -0.31 15.62 11.19
C ASN A 96 -1.62 16.37 10.88
N GLN A 97 -2.29 16.05 9.77
CA GLN A 97 -3.60 16.65 9.44
C GLN A 97 -4.75 16.11 10.29
N ILE A 98 -4.72 14.83 10.70
CA ILE A 98 -5.74 14.23 11.57
C ILE A 98 -5.53 14.61 13.04
N SER A 99 -4.31 14.95 13.46
CA SER A 99 -4.04 15.45 14.82
C SER A 99 -4.23 16.97 15.00
N ALA A 100 -4.31 17.74 13.91
CA ALA A 100 -4.49 19.19 13.94
C ALA A 100 -5.96 19.65 13.77
N ASN A 101 -6.91 18.72 13.60
CA ASN A 101 -8.34 18.96 13.43
C ASN A 101 -9.12 18.04 14.39
#